data_AF-A0A1M7CY05-F1
#
_entry.id   AF-A0A1M7CY05-F1
#
_cell.length_a   1.000
_cell.length_b   1.000
_cell.length_c   1.000
_cell.angle_alpha   90.00
_cell.angle_beta   90.00
_cell.angle_gamma   90.00
#
_symmetry.space_group_name_H-M   'P 1'
#
loop_
_entity.id
_entity.type
_entity.pdbx_description
1 polymer ?
#
loop_
_entity_poly.entity_id
_entity_poly.type
_entity_poly.pdbx_seq_one_letter_code
_entity_poly.pdbx_strand_id
1 'polypeptide(L)'
;MTQSNWQRTKIVCTLGPATDRPGVIERLIEAGMDVARINTSHGDHADHARRIRQVRQAAHALGQPVALLMDLPGPKFRLGDLPEGFCKLEEGTMVTLAEADEDAKADSVSATANCCLLPVRNRGLLQALRTGEPVFLADGSVELSVESVAANPARAVCGVRIGGTVRSGSGINLPESAIDMLIPTDEDRRHLAFAVSQEAEWVGVSFVQSAGDLARVRACFPPGPSLKPLLMAKIEKRRALEDLDAIVEASDGVMVARGDLGVETNLAEIPIVQKRIIPVANAQGRPVVTATQMLESMVEHEHPTRAEATDVANAVLDGTDAVMLSAETAIGDFPVAAVRFLQRVLIATEEVYGARMAQDWMNSAETASPANDAGNALSFAACLLAARLGARAIIAPVQSMEMALSVARFRPQAPLVMVADSVRLYRSLALVRGISPLVVNVRDDGADPGACLAQAREWLFAHGLAQEDDPAVLLSASGATGDKVDTLQTVRLKG
;
A
#
# COMPACT_ATOMS: atom_id res chain seq x y z
N MET A 1 -30.00 -16.98 1.16
CA MET A 1 -28.53 -17.13 1.15
C MET A 1 -27.99 -16.02 2.03
N THR A 2 -27.30 -16.36 3.12
CA THR A 2 -26.55 -15.38 3.92
C THR A 2 -25.61 -14.62 2.98
N GLN A 3 -25.68 -13.28 2.96
CA GLN A 3 -24.76 -12.48 2.16
C GLN A 3 -23.33 -12.85 2.60
N SER A 4 -22.53 -13.32 1.64
CA SER A 4 -21.12 -13.62 1.87
C SER A 4 -20.39 -12.30 2.15
N ASN A 5 -19.66 -12.21 3.26
CA ASN A 5 -18.81 -11.06 3.59
C ASN A 5 -17.48 -11.07 2.81
N TRP A 6 -17.37 -11.89 1.77
CA TRP A 6 -16.16 -11.98 0.97
C TRP A 6 -16.11 -10.86 -0.07
N GLN A 7 -15.03 -10.08 -0.03
CA GLN A 7 -14.72 -9.06 -1.04
C GLN A 7 -13.45 -9.43 -1.83
N ARG A 8 -13.37 -8.98 -3.09
CA ARG A 8 -12.17 -9.19 -3.92
C ARG A 8 -11.11 -8.16 -3.61
N THR A 9 -11.46 -6.88 -3.62
CA THR A 9 -10.57 -5.77 -3.25
C THR A 9 -10.30 -5.83 -1.75
N LYS A 10 -9.03 -5.68 -1.37
CA LYS A 10 -8.54 -5.89 -0.02
C LYS A 10 -8.53 -4.61 0.79
N ILE A 11 -8.48 -4.73 2.11
CA ILE A 11 -8.44 -3.60 3.03
C ILE A 11 -7.13 -3.59 3.80
N VAL A 12 -6.38 -2.50 3.67
CA VAL A 12 -5.20 -2.20 4.49
C VAL A 12 -5.60 -1.25 5.62
N CYS A 13 -5.35 -1.60 6.87
CA CYS A 13 -5.60 -0.73 8.02
C CYS A 13 -4.29 -0.37 8.71
N THR A 14 -4.09 0.92 8.95
CA THR A 14 -2.94 1.40 9.74
C THR A 14 -3.24 1.23 11.23
N LEU A 15 -2.31 0.61 11.94
CA LEU A 15 -2.41 0.44 13.39
C LEU A 15 -1.83 1.65 14.13
N GLY A 16 -2.42 1.98 15.27
CA GLY A 16 -2.03 3.11 16.10
C GLY A 16 -2.76 3.13 17.45
N PRO A 17 -2.71 4.26 18.18
CA PRO A 17 -3.37 4.39 19.48
C PRO A 17 -4.85 3.97 19.50
N ALA A 18 -5.61 4.27 18.45
CA ALA A 18 -7.02 3.91 18.38
C ALA A 18 -7.25 2.38 18.29
N THR A 19 -6.25 1.64 17.80
CA THR A 19 -6.27 0.17 17.68
C THR A 19 -5.67 -0.55 18.88
N ASP A 20 -4.98 0.15 19.78
CA ASP A 20 -4.36 -0.45 20.99
C ASP A 20 -5.41 -0.87 22.04
N ARG A 21 -6.65 -0.38 21.90
CA ARG A 21 -7.76 -0.71 22.81
C ARG A 21 -8.11 -2.21 22.73
N PRO A 22 -8.43 -2.86 23.86
CA PRO A 22 -8.78 -4.29 23.88
C PRO A 22 -9.90 -4.65 22.90
N GLY A 23 -9.73 -5.73 22.15
CA GLY A 23 -10.73 -6.24 21.22
C GLY A 23 -10.86 -5.45 19.90
N VAL A 24 -10.15 -4.33 19.72
CA VAL A 24 -10.27 -3.55 18.48
C VAL A 24 -9.65 -4.28 17.30
N ILE A 25 -8.45 -4.86 17.44
CA ILE A 25 -7.78 -5.57 16.35
C ILE A 25 -8.63 -6.76 15.87
N GLU A 26 -9.19 -7.54 16.79
CA GLU A 26 -10.11 -8.65 16.49
C GLU A 26 -11.31 -8.15 15.67
N ARG A 27 -11.94 -7.06 16.11
CA ARG A 27 -13.07 -6.46 15.40
C ARG A 27 -12.70 -5.85 14.05
N LEU A 28 -11.46 -5.38 13.86
CA LEU A 28 -10.99 -4.91 12.56
C LEU A 28 -10.84 -6.08 11.59
N ILE A 29 -10.30 -7.22 12.04
CA ILE A 29 -10.19 -8.44 11.23
C ILE A 29 -11.58 -8.97 10.87
N GLU A 30 -12.50 -9.07 11.84
CA GLU A 30 -13.89 -9.47 11.60
C GLU A 30 -14.64 -8.51 10.64
N ALA A 31 -14.29 -7.22 10.67
CA ALA A 31 -14.85 -6.22 9.77
C ALA A 31 -14.26 -6.27 8.35
N GLY A 32 -13.21 -7.06 8.11
CA GLY A 32 -12.62 -7.26 6.79
C GLY A 32 -11.21 -6.70 6.59
N MET A 33 -10.45 -6.42 7.65
CA MET A 33 -9.03 -6.07 7.52
C MET A 33 -8.21 -7.25 7.00
N ASP A 34 -7.61 -7.11 5.81
CA ASP A 34 -6.73 -8.11 5.19
C ASP A 34 -5.24 -7.85 5.50
N VAL A 35 -4.87 -6.59 5.72
CA VAL A 35 -3.47 -6.16 5.92
C VAL A 35 -3.38 -5.17 7.08
N ALA A 36 -2.51 -5.46 8.05
CA ALA A 36 -2.14 -4.54 9.11
C ALA A 36 -0.88 -3.75 8.70
N ARG A 37 -1.06 -2.45 8.45
CA ARG A 37 0.04 -1.51 8.19
C ARG A 37 0.63 -1.01 9.51
N ILE A 38 1.95 -1.13 9.62
CA ILE A 38 2.77 -0.59 10.70
C ILE A 38 3.55 0.61 10.14
N ASN A 39 3.13 1.82 10.51
CA ASN A 39 3.80 3.04 10.07
C ASN A 39 5.00 3.33 10.98
N THR A 40 6.22 3.09 10.48
CA THR A 40 7.44 3.28 11.26
C THR A 40 7.93 4.73 11.33
N SER A 41 7.24 5.67 10.67
CA SER A 41 7.45 7.12 10.87
C SER A 41 7.05 7.60 12.27
N HIS A 42 6.31 6.78 13.03
CA HIS A 42 5.80 7.10 14.36
C HIS A 42 5.94 5.89 15.29
N GLY A 43 6.06 6.15 16.58
CA GLY A 43 6.19 5.11 17.61
C GLY A 43 7.54 4.38 17.57
N ASP A 44 7.80 3.59 18.61
CA ASP A 44 9.01 2.79 18.70
C ASP A 44 8.78 1.33 18.30
N HIS A 45 9.87 0.57 18.15
CA HIS A 45 9.79 -0.85 17.79
C HIS A 45 9.10 -1.70 18.86
N ALA A 46 9.08 -1.28 20.13
CA ALA A 46 8.44 -2.04 21.20
C ALA A 46 6.91 -1.97 21.10
N ASP A 47 6.37 -0.79 20.81
CA ASP A 47 4.96 -0.58 20.50
C ASP A 47 4.54 -1.36 19.25
N HIS A 48 5.32 -1.26 18.19
CA HIS A 48 5.04 -1.98 16.95
C HIS A 48 5.07 -3.50 17.15
N ALA A 49 6.04 -4.03 17.91
CA ALA A 49 6.12 -5.44 18.22
C ALA A 49 4.91 -5.93 19.05
N ARG A 50 4.39 -5.10 19.97
CA ARG A 50 3.15 -5.40 20.70
C ARG A 50 1.96 -5.55 19.75
N ARG A 51 1.75 -4.56 18.86
CA ARG A 51 0.65 -4.57 17.88
C ARG A 51 0.74 -5.77 16.95
N ILE A 52 1.94 -6.07 16.45
CA ILE A 52 2.21 -7.23 15.59
C ILE A 52 1.80 -8.53 16.30
N ARG A 53 2.20 -8.73 17.57
CA ARG A 53 1.80 -9.92 18.33
C ARG A 53 0.28 -10.04 18.46
N GLN A 54 -0.42 -8.93 18.74
CA GLN A 54 -1.88 -8.92 18.84
C GLN A 54 -2.54 -9.28 17.51
N VAL A 55 -2.07 -8.72 16.38
CA VAL A 55 -2.56 -9.09 15.04
C VAL A 55 -2.38 -10.58 14.78
N ARG A 56 -1.19 -11.14 15.03
CA ARG A 56 -0.93 -12.56 14.77
C ARG A 56 -1.81 -13.47 15.64
N GLN A 57 -2.03 -13.11 16.91
CA GLN A 57 -2.89 -13.85 17.83
C GLN A 57 -4.36 -13.80 17.39
N ALA A 58 -4.87 -12.61 17.08
CA ALA A 58 -6.24 -12.40 16.63
C ALA A 58 -6.51 -13.10 15.28
N ALA A 59 -5.62 -12.94 14.31
CA ALA A 59 -5.72 -13.59 13.00
C ALA A 59 -5.73 -15.12 13.12
N HIS A 60 -4.86 -15.69 13.98
CA HIS A 60 -4.85 -17.13 14.24
C HIS A 60 -6.14 -17.61 14.92
N ALA A 61 -6.64 -16.88 15.92
CA ALA A 61 -7.87 -17.24 16.63
C ALA A 61 -9.11 -17.20 15.71
N LEU A 62 -9.13 -16.28 14.74
CA LEU A 62 -10.21 -16.11 13.77
C LEU A 62 -10.03 -16.98 12.51
N GLY A 63 -8.88 -17.63 12.34
CA GLY A 63 -8.57 -18.40 11.13
C GLY A 63 -8.48 -17.54 9.86
N GLN A 64 -8.07 -16.27 9.99
CA GLN A 64 -8.04 -15.30 8.89
C GLN A 64 -6.60 -15.00 8.43
N PRO A 65 -6.37 -14.86 7.11
CA PRO A 65 -5.07 -14.46 6.57
C PRO A 65 -4.89 -12.95 6.74
N VAL A 66 -4.03 -12.52 7.68
CA VAL A 66 -3.69 -11.10 7.84
C VAL A 66 -2.21 -10.87 7.58
N ALA A 67 -1.90 -10.10 6.55
CA ALA A 67 -0.54 -9.70 6.21
C ALA A 67 -0.06 -8.53 7.07
N LEU A 68 1.25 -8.42 7.27
CA LEU A 68 1.91 -7.24 7.80
C LEU A 68 2.55 -6.44 6.67
N LEU A 69 2.30 -5.13 6.67
CA LEU A 69 2.96 -4.15 5.81
C LEU A 69 3.77 -3.19 6.68
N MET A 70 5.10 -3.31 6.68
CA MET A 70 5.99 -2.38 7.37
C MET A 70 6.27 -1.17 6.47
N ASP A 71 5.72 -0.01 6.79
CA ASP A 71 5.88 1.21 5.99
C ASP A 71 7.05 2.04 6.51
N LEU A 72 8.10 2.17 5.69
CA LEU A 72 9.34 2.87 5.99
C LEU A 72 9.18 4.39 5.92
N PRO A 73 9.84 5.18 6.77
CA PRO A 73 9.72 6.64 6.72
C PRO A 73 10.30 7.25 5.44
N GLY A 74 11.41 6.72 4.91
CA GLY A 74 12.14 7.33 3.81
C GLY A 74 12.73 8.72 4.17
N PRO A 75 13.27 9.45 3.19
CA PRO A 75 13.86 10.77 3.39
C PRO A 75 12.79 11.85 3.59
N LYS A 76 12.14 11.89 4.77
CA LYS A 76 11.16 12.93 5.12
C LYS A 76 11.82 14.13 5.80
N PHE A 77 11.64 15.31 5.22
CA PHE A 77 12.17 16.55 5.78
C PHE A 77 11.18 17.19 6.73
N ARG A 78 11.70 17.82 7.78
CA ARG A 78 10.90 18.46 8.81
C ARG A 78 11.55 19.74 9.31
N LEU A 79 10.70 20.67 9.74
CA LEU A 79 11.13 21.82 10.51
C LEU A 79 11.76 21.39 11.84
N GLY A 80 12.70 22.20 12.32
CA GLY A 80 13.23 22.14 13.67
C GLY A 80 12.21 22.61 14.71
N ASP A 81 12.72 22.83 15.91
CA ASP A 81 11.86 23.25 17.03
C ASP A 81 11.62 24.76 16.97
N LEU A 82 10.34 25.14 17.04
CA LEU A 82 9.90 26.53 17.05
C LEU A 82 9.74 27.01 18.50
N PRO A 83 9.98 28.30 18.83
CA PRO A 83 9.97 28.79 20.21
C PRO A 83 8.70 28.49 21.01
N GLU A 84 7.52 28.66 20.40
CA GLU A 84 6.22 28.34 21.02
C GLU A 84 5.65 27.00 20.51
N GLY A 85 6.48 26.19 19.85
CA GLY A 85 6.04 24.97 19.17
C GLY A 85 5.33 25.22 17.82
N PHE A 86 4.96 26.47 17.50
CA PHE A 86 4.35 26.88 16.23
C PHE A 86 4.79 28.30 15.78
N CYS A 87 4.65 28.62 14.49
CA CYS A 87 4.72 29.98 13.94
C CYS A 87 3.54 30.17 12.98
N LYS A 88 2.89 31.35 13.04
CA LYS A 88 1.85 31.73 12.08
C LYS A 88 2.50 32.57 10.98
N LEU A 89 2.34 32.13 9.74
CA LEU A 89 2.87 32.80 8.55
C LEU A 89 1.75 33.56 7.87
N GLU A 90 1.97 34.84 7.60
CA GLU A 90 1.02 35.70 6.92
C GLU A 90 1.40 35.82 5.43
N GLU A 91 0.40 35.72 4.56
CA GLU A 91 0.60 35.85 3.11
C GLU A 91 1.24 37.21 2.75
N GLY A 92 2.18 37.19 1.82
CA GLY A 92 2.94 38.36 1.38
C GLY A 92 4.10 38.77 2.31
N THR A 93 4.28 38.10 3.45
CA THR A 93 5.44 38.33 4.33
C THR A 93 6.66 37.52 3.88
N MET A 94 7.82 37.86 4.42
CA MET A 94 9.07 37.12 4.17
C MET A 94 9.37 36.21 5.35
N VAL A 95 10.01 35.09 5.08
CA VAL A 95 10.51 34.14 6.09
C VAL A 95 11.90 33.67 5.69
N THR A 96 12.68 33.19 6.65
CA THR A 96 14.01 32.63 6.38
C THR A 96 14.06 31.18 6.85
N LEU A 97 14.30 30.25 5.92
CA LEU A 97 14.68 28.88 6.23
C LEU A 97 16.17 28.84 6.56
N ALA A 98 16.53 28.30 7.72
CA ALA A 98 17.92 28.23 8.17
C ALA A 98 18.24 26.89 8.84
N GLU A 99 19.50 26.48 8.81
CA GLU A 99 19.95 25.23 9.46
C GLU A 99 19.66 25.27 10.97
N ALA A 100 19.12 24.16 11.48
CA ALA A 100 18.84 23.98 12.89
C ALA A 100 20.15 23.61 13.63
N ASP A 101 21.05 24.57 13.82
CA ASP A 101 22.23 24.40 14.69
C ASP A 101 22.02 25.09 16.05
N GLU A 102 22.60 24.50 17.10
CA GLU A 102 22.32 24.68 18.54
C GLU A 102 22.48 26.11 19.11
N ASP A 103 22.83 27.10 18.29
CA ASP A 103 22.98 28.52 18.64
C ASP A 103 21.73 29.39 18.35
N ALA A 104 20.59 28.80 17.98
CA ALA A 104 19.31 29.52 17.96
C ALA A 104 18.78 29.90 19.37
N LYS A 105 19.65 29.90 20.39
CA LYS A 105 19.44 30.57 21.68
C LYS A 105 20.05 31.99 21.77
N ALA A 106 20.69 32.49 20.71
CA ALA A 106 21.33 33.81 20.75
C ALA A 106 21.17 34.61 19.45
N ASP A 107 19.97 34.66 18.90
CA ASP A 107 19.43 35.86 18.26
C ASP A 107 17.90 35.75 18.32
N SER A 108 17.40 35.92 19.54
CA SER A 108 16.05 36.40 19.78
C SER A 108 15.88 37.67 18.95
N VAL A 109 15.20 37.52 17.82
CA VAL A 109 14.72 38.61 16.99
C VAL A 109 13.97 39.57 17.92
N SER A 110 14.65 40.65 18.31
CA SER A 110 14.01 41.95 18.39
C SER A 110 13.06 42.01 17.21
N ALA A 111 11.77 42.18 17.48
CA ALA A 111 10.70 42.34 16.53
C ALA A 111 10.94 43.56 15.59
N THR A 112 11.98 43.51 14.78
CA THR A 112 12.12 44.29 13.57
C THR A 112 11.33 43.54 12.51
N ALA A 113 10.05 43.87 12.48
CA ALA A 113 9.06 43.68 11.42
C ALA A 113 9.49 42.78 10.23
N ASN A 114 8.81 41.63 10.13
CA ASN A 114 8.55 40.86 8.90
C ASN A 114 9.46 39.70 8.45
N CYS A 115 10.27 39.06 9.33
CA CYS A 115 10.92 37.78 8.97
C CYS A 115 10.85 36.72 10.10
N CYS A 116 9.91 35.75 10.02
CA CYS A 116 9.92 34.55 10.91
C CYS A 116 11.08 33.64 10.47
N LEU A 117 11.94 33.23 11.40
CA LEU A 117 13.01 32.24 11.17
C LEU A 117 12.42 30.83 11.34
N LEU A 118 12.59 29.99 10.32
CA LEU A 118 12.10 28.61 10.30
C LEU A 118 13.31 27.66 10.27
N PRO A 119 13.61 26.97 11.39
CA PRO A 119 14.74 26.05 11.46
C PRO A 119 14.46 24.80 10.63
N VAL A 120 15.50 24.27 9.97
CA VAL A 120 15.46 23.08 9.12
C VAL A 120 16.48 22.08 9.61
N ARG A 121 16.05 20.84 9.90
CA ARG A 121 16.91 19.79 10.48
C ARG A 121 17.94 19.20 9.51
N ASN A 122 17.79 19.46 8.21
CA ASN A 122 18.65 18.89 7.17
C ASN A 122 19.30 20.01 6.35
N ARG A 123 20.63 20.19 6.50
CA ARG A 123 21.40 21.18 5.73
C ARG A 123 21.36 20.95 4.23
N GLY A 124 21.39 19.68 3.79
CA GLY A 124 21.35 19.30 2.39
C GLY A 124 20.09 19.80 1.68
N LEU A 125 18.97 19.95 2.41
CA LEU A 125 17.75 20.57 1.90
C LEU A 125 17.99 22.02 1.47
N LEU A 126 18.60 22.84 2.33
CA LEU A 126 18.83 24.26 2.05
C LEU A 126 19.79 24.47 0.89
N GLN A 127 20.72 23.53 0.68
CA GLN A 127 21.66 23.55 -0.44
C GLN A 127 21.02 23.17 -1.78
N ALA A 128 19.91 22.44 -1.76
CA ALA A 128 19.22 21.99 -2.97
C ALA A 128 18.28 23.06 -3.55
N LEU A 129 17.85 24.03 -2.74
CA LEU A 129 16.91 25.09 -3.12
C LEU A 129 17.49 26.01 -4.19
N ARG A 130 16.64 26.45 -5.11
CA ARG A 130 16.95 27.48 -6.11
C ARG A 130 15.94 28.61 -6.04
N THR A 131 16.37 29.82 -6.39
CA THR A 131 15.46 30.98 -6.52
C THR A 131 14.33 30.66 -7.52
N GLY A 132 13.11 31.00 -7.13
CA GLY A 132 11.88 30.75 -7.87
C GLY A 132 11.15 29.47 -7.46
N GLU A 133 11.83 28.50 -6.84
CA GLU A 133 11.22 27.21 -6.50
C GLU A 133 10.16 27.36 -5.38
N PRO A 134 9.07 26.57 -5.44
CA PRO A 134 8.10 26.50 -4.36
C PRO A 134 8.59 25.58 -3.23
N VAL A 135 8.33 25.98 -1.99
CA VAL A 135 8.55 25.18 -0.78
C VAL A 135 7.22 25.00 -0.06
N PHE A 136 6.82 23.76 0.15
CA PHE A 136 5.58 23.44 0.83
C PHE A 136 5.87 23.02 2.27
N LEU A 137 5.08 23.54 3.21
CA LEU A 137 5.16 23.21 4.63
C LEU A 137 3.82 22.65 5.10
N ALA A 138 3.87 21.84 6.17
CA ALA A 138 2.68 21.27 6.81
C ALA A 138 1.75 20.58 5.80
N ASP A 139 2.32 19.60 5.08
CA ASP A 139 1.62 18.75 4.11
C ASP A 139 0.90 19.55 3.00
N GLY A 140 1.54 20.64 2.54
CA GLY A 140 1.04 21.47 1.43
C GLY A 140 0.10 22.60 1.83
N SER A 141 -0.27 22.71 3.12
CA SER A 141 -1.18 23.77 3.59
C SER A 141 -0.56 25.18 3.60
N VAL A 142 0.76 25.26 3.61
CA VAL A 142 1.53 26.51 3.55
C VAL A 142 2.47 26.44 2.35
N GLU A 143 2.50 27.50 1.56
CA GLU A 143 3.34 27.61 0.36
C GLU A 143 4.26 28.81 0.50
N LEU A 144 5.55 28.57 0.30
CA LEU A 144 6.57 29.60 0.20
C LEU A 144 7.17 29.58 -1.21
N SER A 145 7.71 30.71 -1.65
CA SER A 145 8.50 30.80 -2.88
C SER A 145 9.90 31.31 -2.53
N VAL A 146 10.93 30.62 -3.00
CA VAL A 146 12.32 31.01 -2.71
C VAL A 146 12.66 32.28 -3.48
N GLU A 147 12.97 33.36 -2.75
CA GLU A 147 13.37 34.63 -3.35
C GLU A 147 14.89 34.71 -3.49
N SER A 148 15.64 34.18 -2.50
CA SER A 148 17.10 34.12 -2.57
C SER A 148 17.67 32.99 -1.72
N VAL A 149 18.84 32.48 -2.13
CA VAL A 149 19.56 31.43 -1.41
C VAL A 149 20.97 31.93 -1.11
N ALA A 150 21.38 31.80 0.16
CA ALA A 150 22.74 32.05 0.62
C ALA A 150 23.40 30.71 0.95
N ALA A 151 24.60 30.50 0.40
CA ALA A 151 25.32 29.23 0.57
C ALA A 151 26.10 29.13 1.90
N ASN A 152 26.44 30.26 2.53
CA ASN A 152 27.20 30.28 3.79
C ASN A 152 26.88 31.52 4.66
N PRO A 153 26.18 31.36 5.81
CA PRO A 153 25.53 30.12 6.26
C PRO A 153 24.40 29.71 5.30
N ALA A 154 24.10 28.41 5.23
CA ALA A 154 23.02 27.91 4.38
C ALA A 154 21.68 28.49 4.85
N ARG A 155 21.12 29.42 4.07
CA ARG A 155 19.84 30.09 4.35
C ARG A 155 19.08 30.32 3.07
N ALA A 156 17.76 30.21 3.11
CA ALA A 156 16.89 30.61 2.01
C ALA A 156 15.88 31.62 2.51
N VAL A 157 15.81 32.78 1.86
CA VAL A 157 14.77 33.77 2.11
C VAL A 157 13.62 33.46 1.17
N CYS A 158 12.43 33.30 1.73
CA CYS A 158 11.24 32.92 0.98
C CYS A 158 10.10 33.92 1.23
N GLY A 159 9.33 34.22 0.19
CA GLY A 159 8.06 34.93 0.30
C GLY A 159 6.93 33.93 0.61
N VAL A 160 6.04 34.27 1.54
CA VAL A 160 4.86 33.47 1.87
C VAL A 160 3.79 33.68 0.79
N ARG A 161 3.51 32.65 0.00
CA ARG A 161 2.48 32.66 -1.06
C ARG A 161 1.12 32.22 -0.51
N ILE A 162 1.11 31.23 0.37
CA ILE A 162 -0.09 30.79 1.11
C ILE A 162 0.29 30.74 2.59
N GLY A 163 -0.33 31.62 3.38
CA GLY A 163 -0.12 31.70 4.82
C GLY A 163 -0.82 30.57 5.59
N GLY A 164 -0.44 30.38 6.85
CA GLY A 164 -1.01 29.31 7.68
C GLY A 164 -0.22 29.13 8.98
N THR A 165 -0.52 28.04 9.70
CA THR A 165 0.20 27.71 10.94
C THR A 165 1.13 26.53 10.70
N VAL A 166 2.43 26.74 10.90
CA VAL A 166 3.43 25.66 10.90
C VAL A 166 3.81 25.31 12.33
N ARG A 167 4.11 24.04 12.57
CA ARG A 167 4.47 23.50 13.88
C ARG A 167 5.88 22.93 13.86
N SER A 168 6.45 22.75 15.05
CA SER A 168 7.72 22.03 15.19
C SER A 168 7.58 20.63 14.60
N GLY A 169 8.53 20.23 13.75
CA GLY A 169 8.47 18.95 13.06
C GLY A 169 7.47 18.88 11.88
N SER A 170 6.81 19.98 11.50
CA SER A 170 6.01 20.03 10.26
C SER A 170 6.83 19.59 9.06
N GLY A 171 6.23 18.81 8.17
CA GLY A 171 6.87 18.31 6.95
C GLY A 171 7.30 19.45 6.02
N ILE A 172 8.40 19.24 5.30
CA ILE A 172 8.89 20.13 4.24
C ILE A 172 8.92 19.32 2.93
N ASN A 173 8.30 19.86 1.89
CA ASN A 173 8.27 19.24 0.56
C ASN A 173 8.85 20.22 -0.46
N LEU A 174 9.72 19.68 -1.33
CA LEU A 174 10.44 20.39 -2.37
C LEU A 174 10.23 19.67 -3.71
N PRO A 175 9.16 19.99 -4.45
CA PRO A 175 8.82 19.23 -5.66
C PRO A 175 9.79 19.44 -6.84
N GLU A 176 10.50 20.57 -6.86
CA GLU A 176 11.41 20.93 -7.94
C GLU A 176 12.89 20.64 -7.62
N SER A 177 13.26 20.65 -6.34
CA SER A 177 14.65 20.49 -5.92
C SER A 177 15.08 19.01 -5.99
N ALA A 178 16.17 18.74 -6.70
CA ALA A 178 16.80 17.42 -6.72
C ALA A 178 17.62 17.22 -5.44
N ILE A 179 17.05 16.54 -4.45
CA ILE A 179 17.77 16.22 -3.21
C ILE A 179 18.40 14.83 -3.35
N ASP A 180 19.73 14.80 -3.36
CA ASP A 180 20.51 13.58 -3.48
C ASP A 180 20.57 12.85 -2.13
N MET A 181 19.45 12.21 -1.76
CA MET A 181 19.42 11.28 -0.63
C MET A 181 19.13 9.88 -1.11
N LEU A 182 19.99 8.96 -0.69
CA LEU A 182 19.85 7.55 -1.00
C LEU A 182 18.74 6.92 -0.17
N ILE A 183 17.84 6.23 -0.86
CA ILE A 183 16.93 5.26 -0.26
C ILE A 183 17.62 3.89 -0.28
N PRO A 184 17.63 3.12 0.83
CA PRO A 184 17.13 3.46 2.17
C PRO A 184 18.07 4.39 2.94
N THR A 185 17.50 5.23 3.81
CA THR A 185 18.23 6.00 4.84
C THR A 185 18.78 5.10 5.95
N ASP A 186 19.61 5.63 6.85
CA ASP A 186 20.10 4.88 8.01
C ASP A 186 18.98 4.48 8.98
N GLU A 187 17.97 5.32 9.10
CA GLU A 187 16.77 5.01 9.88
C GLU A 187 15.96 3.87 9.22
N ASP A 188 15.75 3.95 7.90
CA ASP A 188 15.10 2.88 7.14
C ASP A 188 15.83 1.53 7.31
N ARG A 189 17.17 1.52 7.34
CA ARG A 189 17.95 0.29 7.59
C ARG A 189 17.63 -0.35 8.94
N ARG A 190 17.42 0.45 9.99
CA ARG A 190 17.00 -0.05 11.31
C ARG A 190 15.59 -0.63 11.26
N HIS A 191 14.67 0.04 10.57
CA HIS A 191 13.29 -0.45 10.40
C HIS A 191 13.22 -1.69 9.51
N LEU A 192 14.07 -1.82 8.50
CA LEU A 192 14.20 -3.02 7.66
C LEU A 192 14.67 -4.23 8.48
N ALA A 193 15.68 -4.06 9.33
CA ALA A 193 16.12 -5.12 10.23
C ALA A 193 15.00 -5.56 11.19
N PHE A 194 14.23 -4.59 11.72
CA PHE A 194 13.05 -4.87 12.53
C PHE A 194 11.97 -5.61 11.74
N ALA A 195 11.65 -5.19 10.51
CA ALA A 195 10.68 -5.85 9.63
C ALA A 195 11.02 -7.33 9.40
N VAL A 196 12.29 -7.63 9.13
CA VAL A 196 12.80 -9.00 8.98
C VAL A 196 12.64 -9.77 10.30
N SER A 197 12.99 -9.18 11.44
CA SER A 197 12.85 -9.82 12.76
C SER A 197 11.41 -10.15 13.15
N GLN A 198 10.44 -9.39 12.62
CA GLN A 198 9.01 -9.59 12.85
C GLN A 198 8.35 -10.45 11.76
N GLU A 199 9.13 -11.00 10.83
CA GLU A 199 8.65 -11.78 9.68
C GLU A 199 7.57 -11.04 8.87
N ALA A 200 7.75 -9.73 8.66
CA ALA A 200 6.80 -8.95 7.86
C ALA A 200 6.71 -9.51 6.43
N GLU A 201 5.49 -9.58 5.90
CA GLU A 201 5.25 -10.05 4.53
C GLU A 201 5.62 -8.99 3.49
N TRP A 202 5.28 -7.73 3.77
CA TRP A 202 5.48 -6.60 2.88
C TRP A 202 6.25 -5.46 3.56
N VAL A 203 7.04 -4.73 2.76
CA VAL A 203 7.70 -3.49 3.16
C VAL A 203 7.31 -2.39 2.18
N GLY A 204 6.69 -1.32 2.67
CA GLY A 204 6.43 -0.09 1.92
C GLY A 204 7.69 0.77 1.89
N VAL A 205 8.19 1.07 0.69
CA VAL A 205 9.37 1.91 0.49
C VAL A 205 8.89 3.31 0.09
N SER A 206 9.08 4.29 0.98
CA SER A 206 8.68 5.69 0.76
C SER A 206 9.61 6.42 -0.20
N PHE A 207 9.05 7.38 -0.92
CA PHE A 207 9.70 8.32 -1.82
C PHE A 207 10.55 7.69 -2.93
N VAL A 208 10.19 6.49 -3.39
CA VAL A 208 10.88 5.81 -4.49
C VAL A 208 10.86 6.69 -5.74
N GLN A 209 12.02 6.87 -6.36
CA GLN A 209 12.23 7.67 -7.56
C GLN A 209 12.83 6.87 -8.72
N SER A 210 13.40 5.70 -8.45
CA SER A 210 14.01 4.84 -9.49
C SER A 210 14.02 3.36 -9.09
N ALA A 211 14.16 2.47 -10.07
CA ALA A 211 14.41 1.05 -9.85
C ALA A 211 15.65 0.78 -8.96
N GLY A 212 16.66 1.66 -9.04
CA GLY A 212 17.87 1.59 -8.23
C GLY A 212 17.61 1.72 -6.73
N ASP A 213 16.58 2.47 -6.34
CA ASP A 213 16.19 2.62 -4.93
C ASP A 213 15.74 1.29 -4.34
N LEU A 214 14.88 0.58 -5.08
CA LEU A 214 14.38 -0.74 -4.70
C LEU A 214 15.52 -1.78 -4.68
N ALA A 215 16.46 -1.72 -5.62
CA ALA A 215 17.62 -2.60 -5.63
C ALA A 215 18.49 -2.42 -4.36
N ARG A 216 18.72 -1.18 -3.94
CA ARG A 216 19.47 -0.89 -2.69
C ARG A 216 18.72 -1.36 -1.45
N VAL A 217 17.39 -1.25 -1.41
CA VAL A 217 16.58 -1.82 -0.32
C VAL A 217 16.67 -3.35 -0.30
N ARG A 218 16.52 -4.03 -1.46
CA ARG A 218 16.64 -5.50 -1.54
C ARG A 218 18.01 -5.99 -1.08
N ALA A 219 19.08 -5.24 -1.36
CA ALA A 219 20.44 -5.56 -0.93
C ALA A 219 20.63 -5.49 0.60
N CYS A 220 19.73 -4.85 1.34
CA CYS A 220 19.77 -4.80 2.81
C CYS A 220 19.23 -6.08 3.47
N PHE A 221 18.50 -6.93 2.72
CA PHE A 221 17.97 -8.17 3.27
C PHE A 221 19.06 -9.24 3.41
N PRO A 222 19.01 -10.08 4.46
CA PRO A 222 20.00 -11.12 4.67
C PRO A 222 20.04 -12.09 3.47
N PRO A 223 21.23 -12.60 3.09
CA PRO A 223 21.33 -13.65 2.09
C PRO A 223 20.78 -14.97 2.66
N GLY A 224 20.09 -15.75 1.84
CA GLY A 224 19.61 -17.08 2.23
C GLY A 224 18.20 -17.41 1.77
N PRO A 225 17.75 -18.65 2.04
CA PRO A 225 16.47 -19.19 1.58
C PRO A 225 15.27 -18.70 2.40
N SER A 226 15.49 -17.97 3.50
CA SER A 226 14.39 -17.31 4.22
C SER A 226 13.69 -16.36 3.26
N LEU A 227 12.40 -16.59 2.99
CA LEU A 227 11.61 -15.72 2.13
C LEU A 227 11.76 -14.28 2.64
N LYS A 228 12.20 -13.38 1.75
CA LYS A 228 12.40 -11.97 2.05
C LYS A 228 11.06 -11.23 2.02
N PRO A 229 10.89 -10.09 2.70
CA PRO A 229 9.71 -9.27 2.53
C PRO A 229 9.58 -8.80 1.09
N LEU A 230 8.34 -8.74 0.61
CA LEU A 230 7.99 -8.18 -0.70
C LEU A 230 8.08 -6.65 -0.62
N LEU A 231 8.61 -6.01 -1.66
CA LEU A 231 8.76 -4.55 -1.71
C LEU A 231 7.58 -3.90 -2.42
N MET A 232 6.90 -3.00 -1.70
CA MET A 232 5.87 -2.13 -2.23
C MET A 232 6.45 -0.73 -2.47
N ALA A 233 6.59 -0.33 -3.73
CA ALA A 233 7.08 1.01 -4.08
C ALA A 233 5.98 2.05 -3.87
N LYS A 234 6.22 3.06 -3.03
CA LYS A 234 5.26 4.15 -2.82
C LYS A 234 5.55 5.27 -3.81
N ILE A 235 4.59 5.52 -4.70
CA ILE A 235 4.69 6.58 -5.70
C ILE A 235 4.24 7.88 -5.06
N GLU A 236 5.21 8.62 -4.54
CA GLU A 236 5.01 9.85 -3.76
C GLU A 236 5.63 11.08 -4.44
N LYS A 237 6.51 10.88 -5.43
CA LYS A 237 7.26 11.96 -6.10
C LYS A 237 6.82 12.09 -7.56
N ARG A 238 6.75 13.33 -8.06
CA ARG A 238 6.47 13.58 -9.49
C ARG A 238 7.48 12.88 -10.40
N ARG A 239 8.76 12.89 -10.04
CA ARG A 239 9.84 12.21 -10.78
C ARG A 239 9.62 10.71 -10.94
N ALA A 240 9.00 10.06 -9.95
CA ALA A 240 8.66 8.63 -10.04
C ALA A 240 7.67 8.33 -11.16
N LEU A 241 6.90 9.33 -11.62
CA LEU A 241 6.00 9.18 -12.75
C LEU A 241 6.73 9.18 -14.10
N GLU A 242 7.96 9.70 -14.17
CA GLU A 242 8.78 9.66 -15.38
C GLU A 242 9.39 8.26 -15.60
N ASP A 243 9.79 7.59 -14.51
CA ASP A 243 10.39 6.25 -14.50
C ASP A 243 9.40 5.16 -14.03
N LEU A 244 8.10 5.42 -14.16
CA LEU A 244 7.04 4.62 -13.54
C LEU A 244 7.13 3.15 -13.95
N ASP A 245 7.28 2.86 -15.25
CA ASP A 245 7.33 1.49 -15.76
C ASP A 245 8.47 0.68 -15.17
N ALA A 246 9.68 1.26 -15.06
CA ALA A 246 10.85 0.58 -14.50
C ALA A 246 10.73 0.41 -12.98
N ILE A 247 10.14 1.38 -12.27
CA ILE A 247 9.85 1.27 -10.83
C ILE A 247 8.86 0.13 -10.58
N VAL A 248 7.77 0.06 -11.36
CA VAL A 248 6.77 -1.02 -11.26
C VAL A 248 7.43 -2.37 -11.54
N GLU A 249 8.26 -2.47 -12.58
CA GLU A 249 8.95 -3.71 -12.96
C GLU A 249 9.85 -4.23 -11.82
N ALA A 250 10.60 -3.33 -11.18
CA ALA A 250 11.51 -3.65 -10.08
C ALA A 250 10.81 -3.91 -8.72
N SER A 251 9.54 -3.55 -8.60
CA SER A 251 8.73 -3.69 -7.38
C SER A 251 7.98 -5.02 -7.32
N ASP A 252 7.62 -5.48 -6.12
CA ASP A 252 6.70 -6.62 -5.94
C ASP A 252 5.23 -6.14 -5.88
N GLY A 253 5.01 -4.85 -5.61
CA GLY A 253 3.74 -4.15 -5.63
C GLY A 253 3.95 -2.63 -5.59
N VAL A 254 2.89 -1.87 -5.78
CA VAL A 254 2.94 -0.40 -5.86
C VAL A 254 1.88 0.21 -4.94
N MET A 255 2.14 1.39 -4.38
CA MET A 255 1.17 2.17 -3.64
C MET A 255 1.02 3.55 -4.26
N VAL A 256 -0.22 3.94 -4.60
CA VAL A 256 -0.58 5.31 -4.95
C VAL A 256 -0.74 6.10 -3.66
N ALA A 257 0.35 6.73 -3.21
CA ALA A 257 0.41 7.45 -1.95
C ALA A 257 0.01 8.93 -2.15
N ARG A 258 -1.31 9.15 -2.23
CA ARG A 258 -1.92 10.43 -2.64
C ARG A 258 -1.60 11.61 -1.72
N GLY A 259 -1.34 11.38 -0.43
CA GLY A 259 -0.98 12.42 0.53
C GLY A 259 0.27 13.18 0.11
N ASP A 260 1.44 12.53 0.15
CA ASP A 260 2.69 13.16 -0.26
C ASP A 260 2.68 13.50 -1.77
N LEU A 261 2.11 12.65 -2.62
CA LEU A 261 2.01 12.92 -4.07
C LEU A 261 1.17 14.17 -4.39
N GLY A 262 0.14 14.47 -3.59
CA GLY A 262 -0.73 15.64 -3.71
C GLY A 262 -0.06 16.95 -3.33
N VAL A 263 1.00 16.89 -2.52
CA VAL A 263 1.88 18.04 -2.26
C VAL A 263 2.89 18.22 -3.38
N GLU A 264 3.33 17.11 -3.98
CA GLU A 264 4.35 17.12 -5.02
C GLU A 264 3.78 17.42 -6.41
N THR A 265 2.49 17.17 -6.65
CA THR A 265 1.81 17.39 -7.93
C THR A 265 0.69 18.44 -7.82
N ASN A 266 0.20 18.95 -8.95
CA ASN A 266 -0.99 19.80 -8.88
C ASN A 266 -2.15 18.93 -8.37
N LEU A 267 -2.86 19.38 -7.34
CA LEU A 267 -3.94 18.62 -6.72
C LEU A 267 -5.02 18.19 -7.74
N ALA A 268 -5.27 18.99 -8.77
CA ALA A 268 -6.20 18.66 -9.86
C ALA A 268 -5.72 17.50 -10.75
N GLU A 269 -4.41 17.21 -10.76
CA GLU A 269 -3.82 16.10 -11.51
C GLU A 269 -3.88 14.77 -10.77
N ILE A 270 -4.10 14.77 -9.44
CA ILE A 270 -4.08 13.54 -8.63
C ILE A 270 -5.01 12.43 -9.16
N PRO A 271 -6.28 12.72 -9.53
CA PRO A 271 -7.13 11.70 -10.13
C PRO A 271 -6.57 11.15 -11.45
N ILE A 272 -5.89 11.98 -12.24
CA ILE A 272 -5.28 11.58 -13.53
C ILE A 272 -4.06 10.71 -13.29
N VAL A 273 -3.20 11.08 -12.34
CA VAL A 273 -2.00 10.32 -11.97
C VAL A 273 -2.37 8.96 -11.36
N GLN A 274 -3.40 8.88 -10.52
CA GLN A 274 -3.93 7.60 -10.03
C GLN A 274 -4.36 6.70 -11.20
N LYS A 275 -5.12 7.25 -12.16
CA LYS A 275 -5.55 6.56 -13.38
C LYS A 275 -4.40 6.25 -14.36
N ARG A 276 -3.20 6.73 -14.10
CA ARG A 276 -1.97 6.33 -14.80
C ARG A 276 -1.23 5.21 -14.07
N ILE A 277 -1.05 5.33 -12.75
CA ILE A 277 -0.29 4.35 -11.95
C ILE A 277 -0.98 2.99 -11.90
N ILE A 278 -2.30 2.96 -11.63
CA ILE A 278 -3.04 1.71 -11.45
C ILE A 278 -3.00 0.83 -12.72
N PRO A 279 -3.28 1.36 -13.94
CA PRO A 279 -3.18 0.56 -15.15
C PRO A 279 -1.77 0.03 -15.45
N VAL A 280 -0.71 0.80 -15.18
CA VAL A 280 0.68 0.33 -15.38
C VAL A 280 0.98 -0.86 -14.46
N ALA A 281 0.63 -0.75 -13.18
CA ALA A 281 0.77 -1.86 -12.22
C ALA A 281 -0.04 -3.09 -12.65
N ASN A 282 -1.30 -2.89 -13.04
CA ASN A 282 -2.18 -3.95 -13.53
C ASN A 282 -1.62 -4.64 -14.79
N ALA A 283 -1.13 -3.89 -15.77
CA ALA A 283 -0.56 -4.42 -17.01
C ALA A 283 0.66 -5.32 -16.73
N GLN A 284 1.50 -4.91 -15.78
CA GLN A 284 2.66 -5.68 -15.33
C GLN A 284 2.33 -6.78 -14.30
N GLY A 285 1.06 -6.94 -13.90
CA GLY A 285 0.64 -7.94 -12.93
C GLY A 285 1.13 -7.68 -11.50
N ARG A 286 1.44 -6.42 -11.17
CA ARG A 286 1.87 -5.99 -9.83
C ARG A 286 0.65 -5.55 -9.01
N PRO A 287 0.48 -6.05 -7.77
CA PRO A 287 -0.55 -5.55 -6.87
C PRO A 287 -0.41 -4.05 -6.62
N VAL A 288 -1.52 -3.32 -6.64
CA VAL A 288 -1.54 -1.87 -6.39
C VAL A 288 -2.48 -1.50 -5.26
N VAL A 289 -2.01 -0.62 -4.37
CA VAL A 289 -2.79 -0.09 -3.23
C VAL A 289 -3.10 1.38 -3.43
N THR A 290 -4.36 1.76 -3.33
CA THR A 290 -4.76 3.18 -3.29
C THR A 290 -4.80 3.64 -1.84
N ALA A 291 -4.01 4.66 -1.52
CA ALA A 291 -3.76 5.08 -0.15
C ALA A 291 -4.13 6.53 0.12
N THR A 292 -4.27 6.84 1.42
CA THR A 292 -4.49 8.16 2.05
C THR A 292 -5.85 8.80 1.73
N GLN A 293 -6.50 9.36 2.74
CA GLN A 293 -7.76 10.13 2.65
C GLN A 293 -8.89 9.41 1.89
N MET A 294 -9.01 8.08 2.07
CA MET A 294 -10.11 7.33 1.47
C MET A 294 -11.43 7.63 2.18
N LEU A 295 -11.40 7.74 3.51
CA LEU A 295 -12.54 8.04 4.38
C LEU A 295 -12.15 9.04 5.49
N GLU A 296 -11.35 10.07 5.16
CA GLU A 296 -10.69 10.97 6.13
C GLU A 296 -11.63 11.57 7.18
N SER A 297 -12.83 11.98 6.79
CA SER A 297 -13.82 12.55 7.71
C SER A 297 -14.22 11.58 8.83
N MET A 298 -14.03 10.27 8.62
CA MET A 298 -14.32 9.24 9.62
C MET A 298 -13.28 9.12 10.74
N VAL A 299 -12.21 9.93 10.70
CA VAL A 299 -11.35 10.14 11.86
C VAL A 299 -12.17 10.71 13.02
N GLU A 300 -13.04 11.68 12.76
CA GLU A 300 -13.84 12.39 13.77
C GLU A 300 -15.34 12.07 13.71
N HIS A 301 -15.82 11.48 12.61
CA HIS A 301 -17.25 11.23 12.38
C HIS A 301 -17.54 9.74 12.15
N GLU A 302 -18.71 9.26 12.57
CA GLU A 302 -19.08 7.84 12.35
C GLU A 302 -19.53 7.55 10.91
N HIS A 303 -19.76 8.58 10.09
CA HIS A 303 -20.19 8.45 8.70
C HIS A 303 -19.31 9.30 7.77
N PRO A 304 -18.94 8.77 6.60
CA PRO A 304 -18.17 9.54 5.62
C PRO A 304 -19.07 10.46 4.81
N THR A 305 -18.42 11.34 4.06
CA THR A 305 -19.06 12.14 3.01
C THR A 305 -19.42 11.29 1.79
N ARG A 306 -20.27 11.84 0.92
CA ARG A 306 -20.60 11.21 -0.38
C ARG A 306 -19.39 11.18 -1.31
N ALA A 307 -18.51 12.17 -1.21
CA ALA A 307 -17.30 12.26 -2.02
C ALA A 307 -16.33 11.12 -1.69
N GLU A 308 -16.09 10.85 -0.41
CA GLU A 308 -15.24 9.74 0.05
C GLU A 308 -15.79 8.37 -0.34
N ALA A 309 -17.10 8.15 -0.21
CA ALA A 309 -17.72 6.91 -0.69
C ALA A 309 -17.53 6.73 -2.22
N THR A 310 -17.59 7.82 -2.98
CA THR A 310 -17.39 7.81 -4.44
C THR A 310 -15.92 7.59 -4.81
N ASP A 311 -15.00 8.16 -4.03
CA ASP A 311 -13.55 7.99 -4.20
C ASP A 311 -13.13 6.53 -4.00
N VAL A 312 -13.62 5.88 -2.94
CA VAL A 312 -13.44 4.44 -2.71
C VAL A 312 -13.97 3.61 -3.89
N ALA A 313 -15.21 3.87 -4.33
CA ALA A 313 -15.79 3.13 -5.45
C ALA A 313 -14.98 3.32 -6.73
N ASN A 314 -14.52 4.54 -7.03
CA ASN A 314 -13.70 4.82 -8.20
C ASN A 314 -12.32 4.16 -8.15
N ALA A 315 -11.69 4.07 -6.97
CA ALA A 315 -10.43 3.34 -6.83
C ALA A 315 -10.61 1.84 -7.14
N VAL A 316 -11.75 1.24 -6.75
CA VAL A 316 -12.10 -0.13 -7.14
C VAL A 316 -12.29 -0.22 -8.66
N LEU A 317 -13.06 0.69 -9.26
CA LEU A 317 -13.33 0.71 -10.70
C LEU A 317 -12.07 0.95 -11.54
N ASP A 318 -11.08 1.68 -11.01
CA ASP A 318 -9.76 1.85 -11.63
C ASP A 318 -8.95 0.54 -11.62
N GLY A 319 -9.31 -0.41 -10.75
CA GLY A 319 -8.72 -1.73 -10.66
C GLY A 319 -7.66 -1.87 -9.57
N THR A 320 -7.80 -1.15 -8.46
CA THR A 320 -6.92 -1.30 -7.30
C THR A 320 -7.04 -2.68 -6.65
N ASP A 321 -5.94 -3.25 -6.16
CA ASP A 321 -5.98 -4.49 -5.39
C ASP A 321 -6.49 -4.27 -3.98
N ALA A 322 -6.07 -3.16 -3.38
CA ALA A 322 -6.45 -2.80 -2.03
C ALA A 322 -6.67 -1.30 -1.86
N VAL A 323 -7.52 -0.97 -0.90
CA VAL A 323 -7.71 0.40 -0.41
C VAL A 323 -7.19 0.50 1.01
N MET A 324 -6.58 1.62 1.36
CA MET A 324 -5.91 1.80 2.66
C MET A 324 -6.55 2.89 3.52
N LEU A 325 -6.83 2.53 4.77
CA LEU A 325 -7.16 3.45 5.85
C LEU A 325 -5.88 3.82 6.62
N SER A 326 -5.64 5.12 6.74
CA SER A 326 -4.50 5.74 7.38
C SER A 326 -4.87 6.24 8.78
N ALA A 327 -5.26 7.52 8.90
CA ALA A 327 -5.60 8.12 10.19
C ALA A 327 -6.90 7.54 10.75
N GLU A 328 -7.82 7.15 9.87
CA GLU A 328 -9.15 6.63 10.20
C GLU A 328 -9.08 5.45 11.17
N THR A 329 -8.11 4.55 10.97
CA THR A 329 -7.90 3.40 11.86
C THR A 329 -6.82 3.64 12.90
N ALA A 330 -5.78 4.43 12.61
CA ALA A 330 -4.64 4.59 13.50
C ALA A 330 -4.96 5.47 14.72
N ILE A 331 -5.69 6.58 14.51
CA ILE A 331 -5.97 7.58 15.55
C ILE A 331 -7.45 7.97 15.63
N GLY A 332 -8.28 7.57 14.67
CA GLY A 332 -9.69 7.95 14.62
C GLY A 332 -10.54 7.40 15.76
N ASP A 333 -11.66 8.08 16.01
CA ASP A 333 -12.63 7.71 17.04
C ASP A 333 -13.40 6.44 16.67
N PHE A 334 -13.60 6.20 15.36
CA PHE A 334 -14.47 5.15 14.82
C PHE A 334 -13.75 4.14 13.90
N PRO A 335 -12.62 3.51 14.31
CA PRO A 335 -11.79 2.71 13.41
C PRO A 335 -12.51 1.49 12.83
N VAL A 336 -13.33 0.80 13.63
CA VAL A 336 -14.11 -0.36 13.18
C VAL A 336 -15.26 0.06 12.25
N ALA A 337 -15.87 1.22 12.49
CA ALA A 337 -16.94 1.74 11.63
C ALA A 337 -16.40 2.12 10.25
N ALA A 338 -15.19 2.71 10.19
CA ALA A 338 -14.50 3.02 8.94
C ALA A 338 -14.25 1.77 8.10
N VAL A 339 -13.71 0.69 8.69
CA VAL A 339 -13.51 -0.59 7.96
C VAL A 339 -14.83 -1.16 7.46
N ARG A 340 -15.88 -1.20 8.30
CA ARG A 340 -17.20 -1.70 7.89
C ARG A 340 -17.82 -0.86 6.77
N PHE A 341 -17.65 0.47 6.81
CA PHE A 341 -18.14 1.32 5.73
C PHE A 341 -17.38 1.06 4.44
N LEU A 342 -16.05 1.00 4.52
CA LEU A 342 -15.20 0.69 3.37
C LEU A 342 -15.62 -0.64 2.73
N GLN A 343 -15.75 -1.70 3.53
CA GLN A 343 -16.20 -3.02 3.06
C GLN A 343 -17.54 -2.97 2.34
N ARG A 344 -18.53 -2.23 2.87
CA ARG A 344 -19.83 -2.06 2.20
C ARG A 344 -19.71 -1.42 0.82
N VAL A 345 -18.86 -0.40 0.67
CA VAL A 345 -18.63 0.23 -0.64
C VAL A 345 -17.96 -0.74 -1.60
N LEU A 346 -16.98 -1.51 -1.14
CA LEU A 346 -16.31 -2.53 -1.96
C LEU A 346 -17.31 -3.56 -2.48
N ILE A 347 -18.10 -4.16 -1.59
CA ILE A 347 -19.11 -5.16 -1.94
C ILE A 347 -20.15 -4.59 -2.91
N ALA A 348 -20.71 -3.41 -2.62
CA ALA A 348 -21.73 -2.78 -3.47
C ALA A 348 -21.19 -2.46 -4.87
N THR A 349 -19.92 -2.01 -4.97
CA THR A 349 -19.28 -1.72 -6.25
C THR A 349 -19.03 -3.00 -7.04
N GLU A 350 -18.47 -4.02 -6.40
CA GLU A 350 -18.15 -5.30 -7.03
C GLU A 350 -19.39 -6.11 -7.44
N GLU A 351 -20.50 -6.01 -6.70
CA GLU A 351 -21.76 -6.67 -7.05
C GLU A 351 -22.30 -6.17 -8.40
N VAL A 352 -22.23 -4.86 -8.63
CA VAL A 352 -22.76 -4.23 -9.86
C VAL A 352 -21.75 -4.29 -11.02
N TYR A 353 -20.46 -4.02 -10.75
CA TYR A 353 -19.45 -3.84 -11.80
C TYR A 353 -18.48 -5.01 -11.94
N GLY A 354 -18.41 -5.95 -11.00
CA GLY A 354 -17.37 -6.97 -10.96
C GLY A 354 -17.32 -7.87 -12.21
N ALA A 355 -18.48 -8.28 -12.75
CA ALA A 355 -18.53 -9.08 -13.97
C ALA A 355 -18.04 -8.30 -15.19
N ARG A 356 -18.46 -7.04 -15.32
CA ARG A 356 -18.04 -6.15 -16.42
C ARG A 356 -16.54 -5.87 -16.34
N MET A 357 -16.02 -5.55 -15.16
CA MET A 357 -14.58 -5.36 -14.95
C MET A 357 -13.81 -6.62 -15.35
N ALA A 358 -14.20 -7.81 -14.89
CA ALA A 358 -13.49 -9.02 -15.29
C ALA A 358 -13.46 -9.22 -16.82
N GLN A 359 -14.57 -8.92 -17.52
CA GLN A 359 -14.63 -8.99 -18.99
C GLN A 359 -13.74 -7.96 -19.67
N ASP A 360 -13.80 -6.69 -19.25
CA ASP A 360 -13.02 -5.59 -19.81
C ASP A 360 -11.51 -5.85 -19.65
N TRP A 361 -11.09 -6.42 -18.52
CA TRP A 361 -9.70 -6.81 -18.26
C TRP A 361 -9.26 -8.00 -19.11
N MET A 362 -10.07 -9.06 -19.21
CA MET A 362 -9.73 -10.22 -20.07
C MET A 362 -9.54 -9.80 -21.53
N ASN A 363 -10.42 -8.95 -22.06
CA ASN A 363 -10.32 -8.44 -23.42
C ASN A 363 -9.04 -7.62 -23.63
N SER A 364 -8.71 -6.76 -22.66
CA SER A 364 -7.50 -5.93 -22.73
C SER A 364 -6.22 -6.79 -22.65
N ALA A 365 -6.19 -7.80 -21.79
CA ALA A 365 -5.06 -8.71 -21.64
C ALA A 365 -4.81 -9.58 -22.90
N GLU A 366 -5.87 -9.99 -23.59
CA GLU A 366 -5.78 -10.71 -24.87
C GLU A 366 -5.09 -9.85 -25.93
N THR A 367 -5.42 -8.56 -25.99
CA THR A 367 -4.81 -7.63 -26.96
C THR A 367 -3.37 -7.24 -26.65
N ALA A 368 -2.96 -7.27 -25.37
CA ALA A 368 -1.67 -6.77 -24.90
C ALA A 368 -0.59 -7.86 -24.74
N SER A 369 -0.95 -9.14 -24.74
CA SER A 369 -0.01 -10.23 -24.40
C SER A 369 1.03 -10.49 -25.50
N PRO A 370 2.35 -10.41 -25.20
CA PRO A 370 3.39 -10.87 -26.11
C PRO A 370 3.30 -12.38 -26.33
N ALA A 371 3.52 -12.85 -27.56
CA ALA A 371 3.23 -14.21 -28.02
C ALA A 371 4.02 -15.37 -27.35
N ASN A 372 4.90 -15.12 -26.37
CA ASN A 372 5.98 -16.08 -26.00
C ASN A 372 6.12 -16.44 -24.51
N ASP A 373 5.13 -16.18 -23.63
CA ASP A 373 5.16 -16.68 -22.24
C ASP A 373 4.10 -17.77 -22.01
N ALA A 374 4.53 -19.03 -22.04
CA ALA A 374 3.67 -20.20 -21.86
C ALA A 374 2.96 -20.24 -20.49
N GLY A 375 3.58 -19.72 -19.42
CA GLY A 375 2.98 -19.69 -18.08
C GLY A 375 1.82 -18.69 -17.99
N ASN A 376 1.98 -17.53 -18.64
CA ASN A 376 0.92 -16.55 -18.81
C ASN A 376 -0.22 -17.09 -19.69
N ALA A 377 0.10 -17.83 -20.76
CA ALA A 377 -0.92 -18.41 -21.65
C ALA A 377 -1.84 -19.40 -20.92
N LEU A 378 -1.28 -20.27 -20.07
CA LEU A 378 -2.08 -21.23 -19.30
C LEU A 378 -2.94 -20.52 -18.24
N SER A 379 -2.36 -19.54 -17.54
CA SER A 379 -3.08 -18.73 -16.55
C SER A 379 -4.24 -17.95 -17.18
N PHE A 380 -4.03 -17.38 -18.37
CA PHE A 380 -5.07 -16.74 -19.16
C PHE A 380 -6.16 -17.73 -19.59
N ALA A 381 -5.77 -18.89 -20.11
CA ALA A 381 -6.71 -19.95 -20.52
C ALA A 381 -7.57 -20.42 -19.33
N ALA A 382 -7.01 -20.53 -18.14
CA ALA A 382 -7.75 -20.88 -16.92
C ALA A 382 -8.80 -19.83 -16.56
N CYS A 383 -8.45 -18.55 -16.61
CA CYS A 383 -9.38 -17.45 -16.35
C CYS A 383 -10.51 -17.40 -17.39
N LEU A 384 -10.17 -17.58 -18.68
CA LEU A 384 -11.14 -17.64 -19.75
C LEU A 384 -12.08 -18.84 -19.61
N LEU A 385 -11.53 -20.02 -19.30
CA LEU A 385 -12.30 -21.24 -19.08
C LEU A 385 -13.24 -21.08 -17.89
N ALA A 386 -12.76 -20.51 -16.78
CA ALA A 386 -13.58 -20.22 -15.61
C ALA A 386 -14.75 -19.30 -15.95
N ALA A 387 -14.51 -18.23 -16.72
CA ALA A 387 -15.57 -17.32 -17.17
C ALA A 387 -16.59 -18.02 -18.08
N ARG A 388 -16.13 -18.88 -19.01
CA ARG A 388 -17.02 -19.61 -19.94
C ARG A 388 -17.88 -20.67 -19.25
N LEU A 389 -17.35 -21.32 -18.22
CA LEU A 389 -18.06 -22.34 -17.45
C LEU A 389 -18.95 -21.78 -16.35
N GLY A 390 -18.85 -20.47 -16.05
CA GLY A 390 -19.45 -19.91 -14.85
C GLY A 390 -18.86 -20.54 -13.58
N ALA A 391 -17.56 -20.82 -13.59
CA ALA A 391 -16.87 -21.49 -12.49
C ALA A 391 -16.96 -20.68 -11.19
N ARG A 392 -17.17 -21.37 -10.06
CA ARG A 392 -17.22 -20.75 -8.73
C ARG A 392 -15.87 -20.49 -8.10
N ALA A 393 -14.82 -21.09 -8.64
CA ALA A 393 -13.45 -20.83 -8.22
C ALA A 393 -12.44 -21.25 -9.30
N ILE A 394 -11.28 -20.59 -9.26
CA ILE A 394 -10.04 -21.13 -9.80
C ILE A 394 -9.19 -21.54 -8.60
N ILE A 395 -8.74 -22.79 -8.58
CA ILE A 395 -8.03 -23.41 -7.47
C ILE A 395 -6.62 -23.74 -7.95
N ALA A 396 -5.61 -23.39 -7.16
CA ALA A 396 -4.23 -23.77 -7.47
C ALA A 396 -3.39 -23.96 -6.19
N PRO A 397 -2.56 -25.01 -6.10
CA PRO A 397 -1.43 -25.01 -5.18
C PRO A 397 -0.41 -23.97 -5.67
N VAL A 398 0.15 -23.19 -4.74
CA VAL A 398 1.14 -22.16 -5.03
C VAL A 398 2.33 -22.25 -4.09
N GLN A 399 3.52 -22.15 -4.65
CA GLN A 399 4.80 -22.19 -3.92
C GLN A 399 5.52 -20.83 -3.93
N SER A 400 5.02 -19.88 -4.72
CA SER A 400 5.59 -18.55 -4.84
C SER A 400 4.53 -17.48 -5.08
N MET A 401 4.90 -16.23 -4.82
CA MET A 401 4.04 -15.07 -5.08
C MET A 401 3.83 -14.89 -6.60
N GLU A 402 4.87 -15.11 -7.39
CA GLU A 402 4.87 -14.97 -8.84
C GLU A 402 3.85 -15.89 -9.50
N MET A 403 3.71 -17.13 -9.01
CA MET A 403 2.72 -18.10 -9.51
C MET A 403 1.29 -17.65 -9.21
N ALA A 404 1.04 -17.11 -8.02
CA ALA A 404 -0.28 -16.58 -7.69
C ALA A 404 -0.62 -15.34 -8.54
N LEU A 405 0.36 -14.45 -8.74
CA LEU A 405 0.21 -13.23 -9.54
C LEU A 405 0.02 -13.52 -11.04
N SER A 406 0.60 -14.59 -11.57
CA SER A 406 0.41 -14.98 -12.99
C SER A 406 -1.05 -15.27 -13.32
N VAL A 407 -1.85 -15.73 -12.34
CA VAL A 407 -3.30 -15.92 -12.49
C VAL A 407 -4.06 -14.65 -12.10
N ALA A 408 -3.72 -14.04 -10.96
CA ALA A 408 -4.46 -12.88 -10.43
C ALA A 408 -4.42 -11.64 -11.32
N ARG A 409 -3.36 -11.47 -12.12
CA ARG A 409 -3.24 -10.35 -13.08
C ARG A 409 -4.38 -10.27 -14.10
N PHE A 410 -5.02 -11.38 -14.42
CA PHE A 410 -6.14 -11.43 -15.36
C PHE A 410 -7.49 -11.06 -14.73
N ARG A 411 -7.51 -10.78 -13.42
CA ARG A 411 -8.67 -10.28 -12.67
C ARG A 411 -9.97 -11.08 -12.91
N PRO A 412 -9.95 -12.43 -12.83
CA PRO A 412 -11.16 -13.21 -13.07
C PRO A 412 -12.29 -12.86 -12.08
N GLN A 413 -13.54 -13.04 -12.52
CA GLN A 413 -14.70 -12.85 -11.65
C GLN A 413 -14.74 -13.91 -10.54
N ALA A 414 -14.34 -15.14 -10.87
CA ALA A 414 -14.29 -16.26 -9.94
C ALA A 414 -13.24 -16.01 -8.84
N PRO A 415 -13.55 -16.32 -7.57
CA PRO A 415 -12.57 -16.40 -6.49
C PRO A 415 -11.35 -17.23 -6.87
N LEU A 416 -10.17 -16.74 -6.49
CA LEU A 416 -8.90 -17.44 -6.63
C LEU A 416 -8.57 -18.12 -5.30
N VAL A 417 -8.79 -19.42 -5.19
CA VAL A 417 -8.47 -20.18 -3.98
C VAL A 417 -7.06 -20.75 -4.12
N MET A 418 -6.10 -20.09 -3.47
CA MET A 418 -4.68 -20.36 -3.64
C MET A 418 -4.15 -21.08 -2.40
N VAL A 419 -3.73 -22.33 -2.56
CA VAL A 419 -3.26 -23.19 -1.46
C VAL A 419 -1.74 -23.05 -1.34
N ALA A 420 -1.30 -22.27 -0.36
CA ALA A 420 0.11 -21.98 -0.13
C ALA A 420 0.81 -23.09 0.67
N ASP A 421 2.03 -23.42 0.27
CA ASP A 421 2.89 -24.41 0.94
C ASP A 421 3.50 -23.93 2.27
N SER A 422 3.35 -22.65 2.57
CA SER A 422 3.94 -22.01 3.75
C SER A 422 3.02 -20.94 4.33
N VAL A 423 3.08 -20.79 5.65
CA VAL A 423 2.31 -19.78 6.39
C VAL A 423 2.66 -18.36 5.95
N ARG A 424 3.92 -18.13 5.56
CA ARG A 424 4.37 -16.82 5.09
C ARG A 424 3.76 -16.46 3.75
N LEU A 425 3.77 -17.38 2.77
CA LEU A 425 3.12 -17.15 1.48
C LEU A 425 1.59 -16.99 1.66
N TYR A 426 0.96 -17.84 2.48
CA TYR A 426 -0.46 -17.71 2.87
C TYR A 426 -0.82 -16.30 3.33
N ARG A 427 0.00 -15.70 4.20
CA ARG A 427 -0.20 -14.31 4.66
C ARG A 427 0.10 -13.30 3.56
N SER A 428 1.18 -13.45 2.80
CA SER A 428 1.57 -12.50 1.75
C SER A 428 0.47 -12.32 0.70
N LEU A 429 -0.23 -13.40 0.38
CA LEU A 429 -1.33 -13.42 -0.59
C LEU A 429 -2.59 -12.67 -0.14
N ALA A 430 -2.73 -12.34 1.16
CA ALA A 430 -3.89 -11.63 1.68
C ALA A 430 -4.10 -10.24 1.04
N LEU A 431 -3.03 -9.61 0.55
CA LEU A 431 -3.07 -8.30 -0.09
C LEU A 431 -3.59 -8.35 -1.54
N VAL A 432 -3.59 -9.51 -2.19
CA VAL A 432 -3.84 -9.63 -3.63
C VAL A 432 -5.33 -9.75 -3.92
N ARG A 433 -5.81 -8.96 -4.88
CA ARG A 433 -7.23 -8.92 -5.23
C ARG A 433 -7.77 -10.27 -5.65
N GLY A 434 -8.93 -10.63 -5.11
CA GLY A 434 -9.66 -11.84 -5.48
C GLY A 434 -9.03 -13.15 -4.99
N ILE A 435 -7.83 -13.09 -4.40
CA ILE A 435 -7.21 -14.25 -3.76
C ILE A 435 -7.83 -14.49 -2.38
N SER A 436 -8.17 -15.76 -2.15
CA SER A 436 -8.55 -16.32 -0.87
C SER A 436 -7.50 -17.39 -0.54
N PRO A 437 -6.46 -17.02 0.22
CA PRO A 437 -5.37 -17.94 0.46
C PRO A 437 -5.80 -19.00 1.47
N LEU A 438 -5.35 -20.22 1.24
CA LEU A 438 -5.37 -21.34 2.18
C LEU A 438 -3.93 -21.77 2.42
N VAL A 439 -3.69 -22.51 3.50
CA VAL A 439 -2.39 -23.09 3.78
C VAL A 439 -2.52 -24.61 3.80
N VAL A 440 -1.55 -25.29 3.20
CA VAL A 440 -1.48 -26.75 3.15
C VAL A 440 -1.64 -27.33 4.56
N ASN A 441 -2.51 -28.33 4.70
CA ASN A 441 -2.61 -29.12 5.92
C ASN A 441 -1.42 -30.07 6.01
N VAL A 442 -0.55 -29.88 7.02
CA VAL A 442 0.67 -30.69 7.27
C VAL A 442 0.40 -32.20 7.44
N ARG A 443 -0.88 -32.60 7.56
CA ARG A 443 -1.29 -34.00 7.79
C ARG A 443 -1.49 -34.82 6.51
N ASP A 444 -1.66 -34.17 5.36
CA ASP A 444 -1.88 -34.83 4.07
C ASP A 444 -0.75 -34.39 3.12
N ASP A 445 -0.24 -35.29 2.28
CA ASP A 445 0.89 -35.05 1.38
C ASP A 445 0.73 -33.72 0.60
N GLY A 446 1.44 -32.70 1.08
CA GLY A 446 1.02 -31.30 1.07
C GLY A 446 1.04 -30.52 -0.25
N ALA A 447 1.05 -31.22 -1.38
CA ALA A 447 0.95 -30.59 -2.70
C ALA A 447 0.06 -31.40 -3.66
N ASP A 448 -0.63 -32.44 -3.15
CA ASP A 448 -1.54 -33.23 -3.97
C ASP A 448 -2.72 -32.36 -4.45
N PRO A 449 -2.99 -32.32 -5.77
CA PRO A 449 -4.10 -31.55 -6.31
C PRO A 449 -5.47 -31.95 -5.75
N GLY A 450 -5.66 -33.22 -5.37
CA GLY A 450 -6.89 -33.72 -4.75
C GLY A 450 -7.13 -33.14 -3.35
N ALA A 451 -6.09 -33.12 -2.52
CA ALA A 451 -6.14 -32.49 -1.19
C ALA A 451 -6.45 -30.98 -1.29
N CYS A 452 -5.81 -30.29 -2.23
CA CYS A 452 -6.06 -28.86 -2.47
C CYS A 452 -7.51 -28.60 -2.89
N LEU A 453 -8.06 -29.44 -3.77
CA LEU A 453 -9.46 -29.35 -4.20
C LEU A 453 -10.42 -29.58 -3.02
N ALA A 454 -10.15 -30.54 -2.15
CA ALA A 454 -10.98 -30.82 -0.97
C ALA A 454 -11.00 -29.63 0.00
N GLN A 455 -9.84 -29.06 0.31
CA GLN A 455 -9.73 -27.90 1.20
C GLN A 455 -10.40 -26.66 0.60
N ALA A 456 -10.19 -26.41 -0.70
CA ALA A 456 -10.83 -25.30 -1.40
C ALA A 456 -12.35 -25.42 -1.41
N ARG A 457 -12.88 -26.63 -1.62
CA ARG A 457 -14.31 -26.93 -1.56
C ARG A 457 -14.89 -26.61 -0.18
N GLU A 458 -14.27 -27.08 0.90
CA GLU A 458 -14.73 -26.81 2.26
C GLU A 458 -14.80 -25.31 2.55
N TRP A 459 -13.77 -24.57 2.16
CA TRP A 459 -13.74 -23.12 2.32
C TRP A 459 -14.85 -22.43 1.50
N LEU A 460 -15.03 -22.80 0.23
CA LEU A 460 -16.05 -22.22 -0.64
C LEU A 460 -17.47 -22.46 -0.11
N PHE A 461 -17.76 -23.66 0.38
CA PHE A 461 -19.07 -24.01 0.93
C PHE A 461 -19.34 -23.28 2.25
N ALA A 462 -18.34 -23.19 3.14
CA ALA A 462 -18.45 -22.46 4.40
C ALA A 462 -18.74 -20.96 4.20
N HIS A 463 -18.24 -20.37 3.11
CA HIS A 463 -18.46 -18.95 2.77
C HIS A 463 -19.66 -18.70 1.87
N GLY A 464 -20.41 -19.75 1.50
CA GLY A 464 -21.57 -19.66 0.61
C GLY A 464 -21.22 -19.22 -0.83
N LEU A 465 -19.97 -19.44 -1.26
CA LEU A 465 -19.45 -19.03 -2.57
C LEU A 465 -19.64 -20.11 -3.65
N ALA A 466 -19.88 -21.36 -3.25
CA ALA A 466 -20.19 -22.48 -4.14
C ALA A 466 -21.13 -23.48 -3.46
N GLN A 467 -21.73 -24.37 -4.26
CA GLN A 467 -22.55 -25.50 -3.84
C GLN A 467 -22.06 -26.81 -4.47
N GLU A 468 -22.64 -27.94 -4.06
CA GLU A 468 -22.35 -29.23 -4.66
C GLU A 468 -22.60 -29.21 -6.18
N ASP A 469 -21.72 -29.88 -6.92
CA ASP A 469 -21.69 -29.95 -8.38
C ASP A 469 -21.45 -28.63 -9.13
N ASP A 470 -21.17 -27.52 -8.43
CA ASP A 470 -20.71 -26.30 -9.08
C ASP A 470 -19.38 -26.55 -9.82
N PRO A 471 -19.19 -25.96 -11.01
CA PRO A 471 -17.95 -26.08 -11.76
C PRO A 471 -16.83 -25.27 -11.09
N ALA A 472 -15.63 -25.83 -11.08
CA ALA A 472 -14.40 -25.12 -10.72
C ALA A 472 -13.28 -25.45 -11.73
N VAL A 473 -12.27 -24.59 -11.77
CA VAL A 473 -11.07 -24.77 -12.58
C VAL A 473 -9.91 -25.07 -11.65
N LEU A 474 -9.18 -26.15 -11.91
CA LEU A 474 -7.99 -26.53 -11.16
C LEU A 474 -6.75 -26.34 -12.05
N LEU A 475 -5.81 -25.56 -11.53
CA LEU A 475 -4.47 -25.38 -12.08
C LEU A 475 -3.49 -26.19 -11.23
N SER A 476 -2.63 -26.98 -11.85
CA SER A 476 -1.65 -27.82 -11.14
C SER A 476 -0.39 -28.08 -11.98
N ALA A 477 0.65 -28.61 -11.34
CA ALA A 477 1.84 -29.12 -12.01
C ALA A 477 1.73 -30.64 -12.22
N SER A 478 2.11 -31.12 -13.40
CA SER A 478 2.08 -32.54 -13.77
C SER A 478 3.19 -33.37 -13.11
N GLY A 479 4.23 -32.72 -12.56
CA GLY A 479 5.41 -33.35 -11.95
C GLY A 479 5.59 -33.02 -10.45
N ALA A 480 6.24 -33.94 -9.72
CA ALA A 480 6.45 -33.85 -8.27
C ALA A 480 7.38 -32.71 -7.79
N THR A 481 8.11 -32.05 -8.70
CA THR A 481 9.05 -30.95 -8.41
C THR A 481 8.53 -29.60 -8.95
N GLY A 482 7.23 -29.35 -8.77
CA GLY A 482 6.41 -28.46 -9.59
C GLY A 482 6.55 -26.94 -9.34
N ASP A 483 7.63 -26.32 -9.80
CA ASP A 483 7.73 -24.84 -9.85
C ASP A 483 6.88 -24.21 -10.98
N LYS A 484 6.38 -25.00 -11.93
CA LYS A 484 5.61 -24.52 -13.09
C LYS A 484 4.29 -25.25 -13.23
N VAL A 485 3.21 -24.48 -13.20
CA VAL A 485 1.87 -24.93 -13.55
C VAL A 485 1.82 -25.24 -15.05
N ASP A 486 1.47 -26.47 -15.40
CA ASP A 486 1.40 -26.94 -16.79
C ASP A 486 0.09 -27.67 -17.11
N THR A 487 -0.74 -27.90 -16.09
CA THR A 487 -1.96 -28.70 -16.18
C THR A 487 -3.18 -27.86 -15.81
N LEU A 488 -4.20 -27.91 -16.67
CA LEU A 488 -5.49 -27.24 -16.50
C LEU A 488 -6.61 -28.27 -16.55
N GLN A 489 -7.43 -28.32 -15.51
CA GLN A 489 -8.54 -29.26 -15.39
C GLN A 489 -9.84 -28.53 -15.06
N THR A 490 -10.93 -29.03 -15.62
CA THR A 490 -12.29 -28.70 -15.18
C THR A 490 -12.75 -29.73 -14.18
N VAL A 491 -13.20 -29.29 -13.01
CA VAL A 491 -13.63 -30.18 -11.94
C VAL A 491 -15.03 -29.79 -11.45
N ARG A 492 -15.70 -30.73 -10.77
CA ARG A 492 -16.97 -30.51 -10.08
C ARG A 492 -16.74 -30.59 -8.58
N LEU A 493 -17.28 -29.65 -7.84
CA LEU A 493 -17.21 -29.63 -6.37
C LEU A 493 -18.18 -30.68 -5.81
N LYS A 494 -17.77 -31.94 -5.73
CA LYS A 494 -18.59 -33.05 -5.17
C LYS A 494 -18.61 -32.98 -3.65
N GLY A 495 -19.70 -33.39 -2.99
CA GLY A 495 -19.82 -33.48 -1.52
C GLY A 495 -18.89 -34.48 -0.86
#